data_AF-A0A1V2KEA5-F1
#
_entry.id   AF-A0A1V2KEA5-F1
#
_cell.length_a   1.000
_cell.length_b   1.000
_cell.length_c   1.000
_cell.angle_alpha   90.00
_cell.angle_beta   90.00
_cell.angle_gamma   90.00
#
_symmetry.space_group_name_H-M   'P 1'
#
loop_
_entity.id
_entity.type
_entity.pdbx_description
1 polymer ?
#
loop_
_entity_poly.entity_id
_entity_poly.type
_entity_poly.pdbx_seq_one_letter_code
_entity_poly.pdbx_strand_id
1 'polypeptide(L)'
;MMQNLNEWIAFGVFSSLSALLINQLYAKIYEKYQETRTGLKYIAISFFVVMVATYLVFRFQGQTDYQTSLALFVSSCLLGAGWWVQATISSAAARKAHTINTIMNQRNSELFIQTNDRLTLVFPRKRTIPPVFTEYLQDINNKKFKDAKFPEEFLQGARDLSYVLNYYEFIAVGVLGGDFDERLMKECFVGIVIAVEKRAYLVIQSAQKQNEKTFESLVALVDRWTEGKSLTTSSKKGQNFDAFEAYPAQEEIDKMMCAGGAPGAPPGIVDLQLVETV
;
A
#
# COMPACT_ATOMS: atom_id res chain seq x y z
N MET A 1 43.00 48.40 -13.13
CA MET A 1 42.91 47.05 -13.74
C MET A 1 43.24 45.94 -12.74
N MET A 2 44.31 46.05 -11.93
CA MET A 2 44.62 45.05 -10.87
C MET A 2 43.58 44.92 -9.75
N GLN A 3 42.91 46.02 -9.34
CA GLN A 3 41.86 45.98 -8.31
C GLN A 3 40.66 45.12 -8.73
N ASN A 4 40.11 45.33 -9.94
CA ASN A 4 39.02 44.51 -10.46
C ASN A 4 39.39 43.02 -10.56
N LEU A 5 40.64 42.69 -10.94
CA LEU A 5 41.07 41.30 -11.07
C LEU A 5 41.11 40.58 -9.71
N ASN A 6 41.65 41.21 -8.68
CA ASN A 6 41.64 40.64 -7.32
C ASN A 6 40.22 40.46 -6.77
N GLU A 7 39.29 41.33 -7.14
CA GLU A 7 37.88 41.23 -6.72
C GLU A 7 37.15 40.06 -7.38
N TRP A 8 37.38 39.84 -8.68
CA TRP A 8 36.84 38.67 -9.38
C TRP A 8 37.44 37.35 -8.86
N ILE A 9 38.72 37.35 -8.50
CA ILE A 9 39.38 36.20 -7.86
C ILE A 9 38.77 35.94 -6.47
N ALA A 10 38.58 36.98 -5.65
CA ALA A 10 37.96 36.84 -4.32
C ALA A 10 36.52 36.31 -4.40
N PHE A 11 35.73 36.78 -5.37
CA PHE A 11 34.39 36.25 -5.64
C PHE A 11 34.45 34.76 -6.03
N GLY A 12 35.33 34.40 -6.99
CA GLY A 12 35.50 33.02 -7.42
C GLY A 12 35.88 32.08 -6.28
N VAL A 13 36.80 32.50 -5.41
CA VAL A 13 37.22 31.73 -4.23
C VAL A 13 36.07 31.57 -3.22
N PHE A 14 35.34 32.65 -2.93
CA PHE A 14 34.20 32.60 -2.00
C PHE A 14 33.06 31.71 -2.51
N SER A 15 32.69 31.84 -3.78
CA SER A 15 31.66 31.00 -4.41
C SER A 15 32.07 29.53 -4.42
N SER A 16 33.34 29.24 -4.68
CA SER A 16 33.87 27.86 -4.68
C SER A 16 33.85 27.23 -3.28
N LEU A 17 34.31 27.97 -2.26
CA LEU A 17 34.25 27.52 -0.86
C LEU A 17 32.81 27.30 -0.40
N SER A 18 31.90 28.22 -0.74
CA SER A 18 30.48 28.11 -0.41
C SER A 18 29.84 26.89 -1.06
N ALA A 19 30.13 26.64 -2.34
CA ALA A 19 29.66 25.46 -3.05
C ALA A 19 30.18 24.16 -2.42
N LEU A 20 31.45 24.10 -2.02
CA LEU A 20 32.04 22.95 -1.34
C LEU A 20 31.34 22.66 0.00
N LEU A 21 31.11 23.68 0.81
CA LEU A 21 30.48 23.55 2.13
C LEU A 21 29.03 23.05 2.00
N ILE A 22 28.26 23.66 1.09
CA ILE A 22 26.88 23.24 0.80
C ILE A 22 26.87 21.80 0.27
N ASN A 23 27.81 21.43 -0.60
CA ASN A 23 27.88 20.09 -1.16
C ASN A 23 28.26 19.03 -0.11
N GLN A 24 29.14 19.35 0.86
CA GLN A 24 29.46 18.45 1.97
C GLN A 24 28.25 18.21 2.88
N LEU A 25 27.52 19.27 3.24
CA LEU A 25 26.29 19.15 4.04
C LEU A 25 25.20 18.39 3.27
N TYR A 26 25.06 18.68 1.98
CA TYR A 26 24.18 17.96 1.06
C TYR A 26 24.49 16.46 1.07
N ALA A 27 25.74 16.07 0.81
CA ALA A 27 26.15 14.66 0.76
C ALA A 27 25.85 13.92 2.06
N LYS A 28 26.17 14.54 3.22
CA LYS A 28 25.96 13.92 4.53
C LYS A 28 24.48 13.68 4.85
N ILE A 29 23.60 14.61 4.50
CA ILE A 29 22.15 14.47 4.69
C ILE A 29 21.56 13.51 3.65
N TYR A 30 22.04 13.57 2.41
CA TYR A 30 21.59 12.76 1.28
C TYR A 30 21.81 11.26 1.50
N GLU A 31 22.95 10.89 2.09
CA GLU A 31 23.25 9.50 2.46
C GLU A 31 22.36 9.02 3.61
N LYS A 32 22.15 9.86 4.62
CA LYS A 32 21.47 9.46 5.87
C LYS A 32 19.96 9.39 5.73
N TYR A 33 19.33 10.29 4.98
CA TYR A 33 17.87 10.40 4.88
C TYR A 33 17.39 10.31 3.43
N GLN A 34 16.91 9.13 3.03
CA GLN A 34 16.41 8.91 1.66
C GLN A 34 15.20 9.80 1.32
N GLU A 35 14.39 10.11 2.33
CA GLU A 35 13.14 10.88 2.22
C GLU A 35 13.37 12.35 1.83
N THR A 36 14.54 12.92 2.14
CA THR A 36 14.84 14.33 1.88
C THR A 36 15.49 14.57 0.53
N ARG A 37 15.88 13.51 -0.21
CA ARG A 37 16.73 13.59 -1.42
C ARG A 37 16.23 14.55 -2.49
N THR A 38 14.91 14.58 -2.74
CA THR A 38 14.32 15.42 -3.79
C THR A 38 14.27 16.89 -3.35
N GLY A 39 13.78 17.16 -2.15
CA GLY A 39 13.65 18.53 -1.64
C GLY A 39 15.00 19.17 -1.26
N LEU A 40 15.97 18.36 -0.82
CA LEU A 40 17.29 18.84 -0.41
C LEU A 40 18.06 19.51 -1.56
N LYS A 41 17.83 19.10 -2.82
CA LYS A 41 18.41 19.76 -4.01
C LYS A 41 17.96 21.22 -4.11
N TYR A 42 16.66 21.48 -3.94
CA TYR A 42 16.11 22.83 -3.99
C TYR A 42 16.60 23.70 -2.83
N ILE A 43 16.74 23.12 -1.63
CA ILE A 43 17.29 23.81 -0.47
C ILE A 43 18.77 24.18 -0.70
N ALA A 44 19.58 23.26 -1.25
CA ALA A 44 20.98 23.52 -1.55
C ALA A 44 21.15 24.65 -2.59
N ILE A 45 20.33 24.64 -3.64
CA ILE A 45 20.32 25.72 -4.65
C ILE A 45 19.92 27.05 -4.01
N SER A 46 18.85 27.06 -3.19
CA SER A 46 18.40 28.25 -2.47
C SER A 46 19.50 28.82 -1.58
N PHE A 47 20.21 27.98 -0.82
CA PHE A 47 21.34 28.43 0.00
C PHE A 47 22.50 28.98 -0.80
N PHE A 48 22.81 28.38 -1.96
CA PHE A 48 23.85 28.91 -2.83
C PHE A 48 23.47 30.31 -3.35
N VAL A 49 22.23 30.50 -3.78
CA VAL A 49 21.71 31.81 -4.22
C VAL A 49 21.76 32.84 -3.09
N VAL A 50 21.33 32.47 -1.87
CA VAL A 50 21.37 33.35 -0.69
C VAL A 50 22.80 33.76 -0.34
N MET A 51 23.77 32.84 -0.40
CA MET A 51 25.19 33.12 -0.12
C MET A 51 25.79 34.07 -1.17
N VAL A 52 25.50 33.85 -2.45
CA VAL A 52 25.95 34.74 -3.54
C VAL A 52 25.32 36.13 -3.43
N ALA A 53 24.02 36.21 -3.17
CA ALA A 53 23.32 37.49 -3.00
C ALA A 53 23.87 38.28 -1.79
N THR A 54 24.09 37.60 -0.66
CA THR A 54 24.69 38.21 0.54
C THR A 54 26.08 38.78 0.24
N TYR A 55 26.91 38.03 -0.50
CA TYR A 55 28.23 38.51 -0.93
C TYR A 55 28.15 39.76 -1.80
N LEU A 56 27.24 39.79 -2.78
CA LEU A 56 27.07 40.95 -3.66
C LEU A 56 26.64 42.20 -2.88
N VAL A 57 25.70 42.07 -1.95
CA VAL A 57 25.25 43.19 -1.11
C VAL A 57 26.41 43.72 -0.25
N PHE A 58 27.18 42.84 0.40
CA PHE A 58 28.37 43.23 1.16
C PHE A 58 29.41 43.97 0.30
N ARG A 59 29.55 43.60 -0.98
CA ARG A 59 30.53 44.21 -1.88
C ARG A 59 30.09 45.57 -2.43
N PHE A 60 28.81 45.73 -2.78
CA PHE A 60 28.30 46.92 -3.48
C PHE A 60 27.78 48.04 -2.56
N GLN A 61 27.34 47.73 -1.33
CA GLN A 61 26.70 48.73 -0.44
C GLN A 61 27.54 49.17 0.78
N GLY A 62 28.76 48.67 0.95
CA GLY A 62 29.62 49.01 2.09
C GLY A 62 29.24 48.26 3.37
N GLN A 63 30.24 47.97 4.22
CA GLN A 63 30.16 46.92 5.25
C GLN A 63 29.24 47.21 6.45
N THR A 64 28.92 48.46 6.75
CA THR A 64 28.43 48.84 8.10
C THR A 64 26.91 48.91 8.24
N ASP A 65 26.15 49.21 7.18
CA ASP A 65 24.72 49.54 7.34
C ASP A 65 23.79 48.32 7.24
N TYR A 66 24.23 47.23 6.59
CA TYR A 66 23.37 46.08 6.27
C TYR A 66 23.71 44.77 6.98
N GLN A 67 24.76 44.77 7.81
CA GLN A 67 25.27 43.54 8.46
C GLN A 67 24.20 42.83 9.30
N THR A 68 23.45 43.57 10.12
CA THR A 68 22.39 43.01 10.98
C THR A 68 21.24 42.43 10.16
N SER A 69 20.79 43.15 9.12
CA SER A 69 19.68 42.69 8.27
C SER A 69 20.03 41.44 7.46
N LEU A 70 21.26 41.37 6.92
CA LEU A 70 21.75 40.19 6.22
C LEU A 70 21.92 39.00 7.17
N ALA A 71 22.44 39.22 8.37
CA ALA A 71 22.55 38.17 9.39
C ALA A 71 21.17 37.61 9.77
N LEU A 72 20.17 38.47 9.95
CA LEU A 72 18.79 38.05 10.20
C LEU A 72 18.22 37.24 9.01
N PHE A 73 18.42 37.71 7.78
CA PHE A 73 17.95 37.00 6.59
C PHE A 73 18.54 35.60 6.45
N VAL A 74 19.86 35.46 6.56
CA VAL A 74 20.54 34.15 6.49
C VAL A 74 20.09 33.24 7.63
N SER A 75 19.93 33.79 8.84
CA SER A 75 19.43 33.04 9.99
C SER A 75 18.01 32.52 9.77
N SER A 76 17.12 33.34 9.21
CA SER A 76 15.75 32.93 8.86
C SER A 76 15.73 31.82 7.80
N CYS A 77 16.60 31.88 6.79
CA CYS A 77 16.73 30.81 5.80
C CYS A 77 17.19 29.49 6.42
N LEU A 78 18.17 29.53 7.32
CA LEU A 78 18.66 28.35 8.04
C LEU A 78 17.59 27.73 8.93
N LEU A 79 16.84 28.55 9.67
CA LEU A 79 15.72 28.10 10.50
C LEU A 79 14.63 27.45 9.65
N GLY A 80 14.23 28.09 8.54
CA GLY A 80 13.21 27.55 7.63
C GLY A 80 13.62 26.21 7.03
N ALA A 81 14.88 26.08 6.59
CA ALA A 81 15.40 24.81 6.08
C ALA A 81 15.45 23.73 7.16
N GLY A 82 15.85 24.07 8.38
CA GLY A 82 15.86 23.16 9.53
C GLY A 82 14.47 22.60 9.83
N TRP A 83 13.45 23.47 9.90
CA TRP A 83 12.06 23.07 10.08
C TRP A 83 11.53 22.20 8.94
N TRP A 84 11.84 22.53 7.69
CA TRP A 84 11.43 21.71 6.56
C TRP A 84 12.03 20.29 6.62
N VAL A 85 13.33 20.18 6.93
CA VAL A 85 14.00 18.87 7.07
C VAL A 85 13.37 18.08 8.21
N GLN A 86 13.16 18.72 9.36
CA GLN A 86 12.52 18.09 10.52
C GLN A 86 11.09 17.64 10.22
N ALA A 87 10.28 18.47 9.58
CA ALA A 87 8.91 18.14 9.20
C ALA A 87 8.88 16.94 8.23
N THR A 88 9.79 16.92 7.26
CA THR A 88 9.91 15.82 6.30
C THR A 88 10.30 14.51 6.97
N ILE A 89 11.32 14.53 7.84
CA ILE A 89 11.76 13.34 8.59
C ILE A 89 10.66 12.85 9.53
N SER A 90 9.99 13.77 10.23
CA SER A 90 8.89 13.46 11.14
C SER A 90 7.70 12.83 10.41
N SER A 91 7.31 13.38 9.26
CA SER A 91 6.26 12.82 8.40
C SER A 91 6.60 11.40 7.94
N ALA A 92 7.83 11.16 7.49
CA ALA A 92 8.27 9.83 7.09
C ALA A 92 8.31 8.84 8.27
N ALA A 93 8.76 9.29 9.44
CA ALA A 93 8.75 8.49 10.66
C ALA A 93 7.31 8.14 11.09
N ALA A 94 6.37 9.09 10.98
CA ALA A 94 4.96 8.88 11.26
C ALA A 94 4.32 7.84 10.32
N ARG A 95 4.61 7.91 9.01
CA ARG A 95 4.17 6.88 8.03
C ARG A 95 4.68 5.50 8.41
N LYS A 96 5.97 5.39 8.76
CA LYS A 96 6.59 4.12 9.19
C LYS A 96 5.95 3.58 10.47
N ALA A 97 5.72 4.43 11.46
CA ALA A 97 5.05 4.05 12.71
C ALA A 97 3.61 3.58 12.46
N HIS A 98 2.84 4.33 11.66
CA HIS A 98 1.48 3.95 11.28
C HIS A 98 1.46 2.60 10.57
N THR A 99 2.35 2.42 9.60
CA THR A 99 2.54 1.14 8.89
C THR A 99 2.79 0.01 9.87
N ILE A 100 3.81 0.12 10.74
CA ILE A 100 4.16 -0.91 11.73
C ILE A 100 2.96 -1.24 12.63
N ASN A 101 2.21 -0.22 13.10
CA ASN A 101 1.03 -0.44 13.93
C ASN A 101 -0.05 -1.22 13.18
N THR A 102 -0.31 -0.90 11.92
CA THR A 102 -1.28 -1.66 11.10
C THR A 102 -0.84 -3.10 10.91
N ILE A 103 0.44 -3.35 10.64
CA ILE A 103 1.00 -4.72 10.53
C ILE A 103 0.84 -5.47 11.85
N MET A 104 1.18 -4.83 12.97
CA MET A 104 1.11 -5.43 14.30
C MET A 104 -0.34 -5.73 14.71
N ASN A 105 -1.26 -4.80 14.45
CA ASN A 105 -2.68 -4.99 14.73
C ASN A 105 -3.28 -6.12 13.90
N GLN A 106 -2.87 -6.29 12.65
CA GLN A 106 -3.29 -7.44 11.84
C GLN A 106 -2.78 -8.75 12.44
N ARG A 107 -1.47 -8.80 12.76
CA ARG A 107 -0.84 -10.01 13.31
C ARG A 107 -1.42 -10.43 14.66
N ASN A 108 -1.91 -9.48 15.43
CA ASN A 108 -2.56 -9.75 16.73
C ASN A 108 -4.09 -9.78 16.64
N SER A 109 -4.67 -9.64 15.44
CA SER A 109 -6.11 -9.72 15.28
C SER A 109 -6.54 -11.18 15.32
N GLU A 110 -7.08 -11.60 16.47
CA GLU A 110 -7.67 -12.94 16.64
C GLU A 110 -8.75 -13.21 15.58
N LEU A 111 -9.58 -12.20 15.27
CA LEU A 111 -10.62 -12.31 14.26
C LEU A 111 -10.03 -12.59 12.86
N PHE A 112 -8.97 -11.88 12.47
CA PHE A 112 -8.32 -12.10 11.18
C PHE A 112 -7.69 -13.50 11.11
N ILE A 113 -7.00 -13.92 12.18
CA ILE A 113 -6.37 -15.25 12.27
C ILE A 113 -7.44 -16.34 12.16
N GLN A 114 -8.48 -16.29 12.98
CA GLN A 114 -9.56 -17.28 12.98
C GLN A 114 -10.29 -17.34 11.63
N THR A 115 -10.54 -16.17 11.01
CA THR A 115 -11.19 -16.09 9.70
C THR A 115 -10.30 -16.68 8.60
N ASN A 116 -9.00 -16.39 8.63
CA ASN A 116 -8.05 -16.94 7.66
C ASN A 116 -7.83 -18.46 7.85
N ASP A 117 -7.85 -18.95 9.09
CA ASP A 117 -7.75 -20.37 9.40
C ASP A 117 -8.99 -21.13 8.92
N ARG A 118 -10.20 -20.62 9.22
CA ARG A 118 -11.47 -21.18 8.73
C ARG A 118 -11.53 -21.18 7.20
N LEU A 119 -11.11 -20.08 6.56
CA LEU A 119 -10.96 -20.01 5.11
C LEU A 119 -10.04 -21.10 4.57
N THR A 120 -8.92 -21.35 5.25
CA THR A 120 -7.92 -22.35 4.82
C THR A 120 -8.40 -23.79 5.02
N LEU A 121 -9.24 -24.05 6.02
CA LEU A 121 -9.86 -25.36 6.25
C LEU A 121 -10.83 -25.72 5.13
N VAL A 122 -11.65 -24.77 4.69
CA VAL A 122 -12.67 -24.98 3.64
C VAL A 122 -12.05 -24.94 2.25
N PHE A 123 -11.19 -23.94 1.99
CA PHE A 123 -10.49 -23.76 0.73
C PHE A 123 -8.98 -23.91 0.96
N PRO A 124 -8.39 -25.07 0.62
CA PRO A 124 -6.98 -25.32 0.88
C PRO A 124 -6.04 -24.27 0.26
N ARG A 125 -4.85 -24.14 0.85
CA ARG A 125 -3.79 -23.27 0.30
C ARG A 125 -3.40 -23.72 -1.11
N LYS A 126 -2.94 -22.78 -1.93
CA LYS A 126 -2.52 -23.03 -3.33
C LYS A 126 -3.63 -23.63 -4.21
N ARG A 127 -4.88 -23.29 -3.92
CA ARG A 127 -6.06 -23.60 -4.75
C ARG A 127 -6.79 -22.32 -5.09
N THR A 128 -7.27 -22.21 -6.33
CA THR A 128 -8.11 -21.09 -6.75
C THR A 128 -9.55 -21.34 -6.30
N ILE A 129 -10.18 -20.32 -5.76
CA ILE A 129 -11.54 -20.40 -5.23
C ILE A 129 -12.53 -20.05 -6.36
N PRO A 130 -13.48 -20.94 -6.69
CA PRO A 130 -14.52 -20.67 -7.67
C PRO A 130 -15.42 -19.49 -7.24
N PRO A 131 -15.89 -18.66 -8.19
CA PRO A 131 -16.71 -17.50 -7.88
C PRO A 131 -18.15 -17.87 -7.46
N VAL A 132 -18.58 -19.10 -7.75
CA VAL A 132 -19.97 -19.56 -7.58
C VAL A 132 -20.52 -19.34 -6.16
N PHE A 133 -19.70 -19.54 -5.13
CA PHE A 133 -20.13 -19.38 -3.73
C PHE A 133 -20.35 -17.91 -3.39
N THR A 134 -19.48 -17.02 -3.86
CA THR A 134 -19.63 -15.58 -3.67
C THR A 134 -20.79 -15.03 -4.50
N GLU A 135 -20.97 -15.50 -5.74
CA GLU A 135 -22.11 -15.13 -6.60
C GLU A 135 -23.44 -15.53 -5.97
N TYR A 136 -23.53 -16.72 -5.37
CA TYR A 136 -24.71 -17.17 -4.65
C TYR A 136 -25.05 -16.27 -3.46
N LEU A 137 -24.03 -15.87 -2.68
CA LEU A 137 -24.23 -14.97 -1.53
C LEU A 137 -24.66 -13.56 -1.92
N GLN A 138 -24.27 -13.10 -3.13
CA GLN A 138 -24.64 -11.78 -3.64
C GLN A 138 -26.09 -11.73 -4.14
N ASP A 139 -26.56 -12.81 -4.77
CA ASP A 139 -27.92 -12.91 -5.31
C ASP A 139 -28.49 -14.33 -5.16
N ILE A 140 -28.99 -14.63 -3.95
CA ILE A 140 -29.57 -15.93 -3.61
C ILE A 140 -30.79 -16.27 -4.49
N ASN A 141 -31.51 -15.25 -4.97
CA ASN A 141 -32.72 -15.41 -5.77
C ASN A 141 -32.45 -15.55 -7.27
N ASN A 142 -31.18 -15.56 -7.69
CA ASN A 142 -30.85 -15.70 -9.09
C ASN A 142 -31.38 -17.03 -9.65
N LYS A 143 -31.96 -16.99 -10.86
CA LYS A 143 -32.46 -18.20 -11.54
C LYS A 143 -31.39 -19.29 -11.69
N LYS A 144 -30.11 -18.89 -11.79
CA LYS A 144 -28.95 -19.79 -11.83
C LYS A 144 -28.86 -20.71 -10.59
N PHE A 145 -29.34 -20.26 -9.43
CA PHE A 145 -29.18 -20.93 -8.14
C PHE A 145 -30.46 -21.55 -7.58
N LYS A 146 -31.54 -21.62 -8.36
CA LYS A 146 -32.86 -22.06 -7.88
C LYS A 146 -32.84 -23.42 -7.17
N ASP A 147 -32.05 -24.36 -7.69
CA ASP A 147 -31.94 -25.73 -7.18
C ASP A 147 -30.60 -25.98 -6.44
N ALA A 148 -29.81 -24.92 -6.25
CA ALA A 148 -28.50 -25.02 -5.63
C ALA A 148 -28.62 -25.24 -4.13
N LYS A 149 -27.85 -26.21 -3.62
CA LYS A 149 -27.68 -26.45 -2.18
C LYS A 149 -26.19 -26.51 -1.88
N PHE A 150 -25.67 -25.36 -1.46
CA PHE A 150 -24.29 -25.29 -1.00
C PHE A 150 -24.19 -25.65 0.47
N PRO A 151 -23.22 -26.48 0.88
CA PRO A 151 -22.90 -26.67 2.29
C PRO A 151 -22.55 -25.34 2.97
N GLU A 152 -23.02 -25.16 4.21
CA GLU A 152 -22.82 -23.92 4.96
C GLU A 152 -21.33 -23.58 5.15
N GLU A 153 -20.47 -24.60 5.22
CA GLU A 153 -19.01 -24.43 5.33
C GLU A 153 -18.43 -23.66 4.14
N PHE A 154 -18.86 -23.96 2.90
CA PHE A 154 -18.42 -23.24 1.69
C PHE A 154 -18.95 -21.81 1.66
N LEU A 155 -20.20 -21.60 2.08
CA LEU A 155 -20.79 -20.26 2.18
C LEU A 155 -20.06 -19.41 3.23
N GLN A 156 -19.74 -20.01 4.38
CA GLN A 156 -18.96 -19.33 5.40
C GLN A 156 -17.55 -19.02 4.91
N GLY A 157 -16.87 -19.97 4.24
CA GLY A 157 -15.56 -19.74 3.64
C GLY A 157 -15.57 -18.63 2.59
N ALA A 158 -16.65 -18.48 1.81
CA ALA A 158 -16.79 -17.38 0.85
C ALA A 158 -16.98 -16.01 1.53
N ARG A 159 -17.69 -15.96 2.67
CA ARG A 159 -17.77 -14.76 3.52
C ARG A 159 -16.40 -14.41 4.12
N ASP A 160 -15.66 -15.41 4.58
CA ASP A 160 -14.31 -15.24 5.13
C ASP A 160 -13.32 -14.74 4.07
N LEU A 161 -13.41 -15.28 2.84
CA LEU A 161 -12.63 -14.79 1.71
C LEU A 161 -12.92 -13.31 1.45
N SER A 162 -14.19 -12.92 1.47
CA SER A 162 -14.60 -11.53 1.26
C SER A 162 -14.03 -10.61 2.33
N TYR A 163 -14.03 -11.05 3.59
CA TYR A 163 -13.40 -10.32 4.70
C TYR A 163 -11.89 -10.15 4.49
N VAL A 164 -11.19 -11.23 4.12
CA VAL A 164 -9.74 -11.19 3.85
C VAL A 164 -9.42 -10.29 2.65
N LEU A 165 -10.21 -10.34 1.58
CA LEU A 165 -10.03 -9.48 0.41
C LEU A 165 -10.26 -8.01 0.74
N ASN A 166 -11.32 -7.69 1.51
CA ASN A 166 -11.58 -6.32 1.97
C ASN A 166 -10.41 -5.76 2.80
N TYR A 167 -9.81 -6.61 3.65
CA TYR A 167 -8.63 -6.22 4.41
C TYR A 167 -7.46 -5.84 3.48
N TYR A 168 -7.14 -6.69 2.49
CA TYR A 168 -6.04 -6.39 1.58
C TYR A 168 -6.35 -5.26 0.59
N GLU A 169 -7.61 -5.03 0.25
CA GLU A 169 -8.03 -3.84 -0.50
C GLU A 169 -7.76 -2.56 0.29
N PHE A 170 -8.12 -2.52 1.58
CA PHE A 170 -7.81 -1.39 2.45
C PHE A 170 -6.29 -1.13 2.55
N ILE A 171 -5.51 -2.20 2.70
CA ILE A 171 -4.05 -2.10 2.69
C ILE A 171 -3.54 -1.55 1.36
N ALA A 172 -4.09 -2.01 0.24
CA ALA A 172 -3.70 -1.54 -1.08
C ALA A 172 -4.03 -0.07 -1.29
N VAL A 173 -5.20 0.40 -0.85
CA VAL A 173 -5.55 1.82 -0.86
C VAL A 173 -4.53 2.63 -0.07
N GLY A 174 -4.17 2.21 1.15
CA GLY A 174 -3.21 2.95 1.97
C GLY A 174 -1.78 2.97 1.40
N VAL A 175 -1.35 1.91 0.72
CA VAL A 175 -0.03 1.88 0.05
C VAL A 175 -0.05 2.77 -1.19
N LEU A 176 -1.07 2.65 -2.05
CA LEU A 176 -1.18 3.44 -3.28
C LEU A 176 -1.40 4.93 -2.98
N GLY A 177 -2.11 5.24 -1.88
CA GLY A 177 -2.31 6.59 -1.38
C GLY A 177 -1.09 7.21 -0.67
N GLY A 178 -0.07 6.40 -0.35
CA GLY A 178 1.14 6.87 0.32
C GLY A 178 1.01 7.05 1.85
N ASP A 179 -0.06 6.54 2.44
CA ASP A 179 -0.28 6.52 3.90
C ASP A 179 0.57 5.44 4.59
N PHE A 180 0.94 4.40 3.84
CA PHE A 180 1.86 3.36 4.27
C PHE A 180 3.24 3.49 3.61
N ASP A 181 4.26 3.07 4.35
CA ASP A 181 5.61 2.87 3.81
C ASP A 181 5.60 1.67 2.87
N GLU A 182 5.53 1.95 1.56
CA GLU A 182 5.42 0.91 0.53
C GLU A 182 6.57 -0.11 0.60
N ARG A 183 7.80 0.33 0.90
CA ARG A 183 8.96 -0.57 0.93
C ARG A 183 8.78 -1.60 2.04
N LEU A 184 8.45 -1.14 3.25
CA LEU A 184 8.20 -2.02 4.39
C LEU A 184 7.02 -2.97 4.11
N MET A 185 5.94 -2.44 3.52
CA MET A 185 4.77 -3.24 3.16
C MET A 185 5.09 -4.31 2.12
N LYS A 186 5.88 -3.97 1.10
CA LYS A 186 6.31 -4.92 0.08
C LYS A 186 7.19 -6.02 0.68
N GLU A 187 8.16 -5.67 1.51
CA GLU A 187 9.04 -6.64 2.19
C GLU A 187 8.23 -7.61 3.09
N CYS A 188 7.11 -7.16 3.67
CA CYS A 188 6.30 -7.99 4.57
C CYS A 188 5.18 -8.78 3.87
N PHE A 189 4.52 -8.20 2.85
CA PHE A 189 3.26 -8.72 2.33
C PHE A 189 3.27 -9.13 0.87
N VAL A 190 4.32 -8.84 0.09
CA VAL A 190 4.29 -9.09 -1.36
C VAL A 190 3.89 -10.53 -1.69
N GLY A 191 4.49 -11.52 -1.02
CA GLY A 191 4.15 -12.93 -1.24
C GLY A 191 2.73 -13.29 -0.80
N ILE A 192 2.23 -12.68 0.27
CA ILE A 192 0.90 -12.95 0.80
C ILE A 192 -0.17 -12.36 -0.13
N VAL A 193 0.00 -11.10 -0.53
CA VAL A 193 -0.93 -10.38 -1.42
C VAL A 193 -1.01 -11.06 -2.79
N ILE A 194 0.13 -11.45 -3.37
CA ILE A 194 0.15 -12.22 -4.63
C ILE A 194 -0.56 -13.56 -4.47
N ALA A 195 -0.30 -14.28 -3.37
CA ALA A 195 -0.93 -15.58 -3.13
C ALA A 195 -2.45 -15.44 -2.93
N VAL A 196 -2.91 -14.41 -2.23
CA VAL A 196 -4.34 -14.13 -2.03
C VAL A 196 -5.00 -13.79 -3.36
N GLU A 197 -4.42 -12.90 -4.17
CA GLU A 197 -4.93 -12.56 -5.49
C GLU A 197 -5.01 -13.79 -6.39
N LYS A 198 -3.94 -14.60 -6.46
CA LYS A 198 -3.93 -15.84 -7.26
C LYS A 198 -4.96 -16.88 -6.80
N ARG A 199 -5.31 -16.90 -5.52
CA ARG A 199 -6.41 -17.75 -5.01
C ARG A 199 -7.79 -17.18 -5.35
N ALA A 200 -7.93 -15.86 -5.40
CA ALA A 200 -9.22 -15.19 -5.49
C ALA A 200 -9.52 -14.54 -6.85
N TYR A 201 -8.63 -14.62 -7.84
CA TYR A 201 -8.76 -13.85 -9.08
C TYR A 201 -10.09 -14.09 -9.81
N LEU A 202 -10.64 -15.31 -9.80
CA LEU A 202 -11.96 -15.60 -10.37
C LEU A 202 -13.09 -14.91 -9.61
N VAL A 203 -13.01 -14.88 -8.27
CA VAL A 203 -13.96 -14.17 -7.39
C VAL A 203 -13.89 -12.67 -7.66
N ILE A 204 -12.68 -12.10 -7.71
CA ILE A 204 -12.45 -10.68 -8.01
C ILE A 204 -13.03 -10.33 -9.38
N GLN A 205 -12.75 -11.13 -10.40
CA GLN A 205 -13.28 -10.91 -11.75
C GLN A 205 -14.81 -10.97 -11.78
N SER A 206 -15.43 -11.91 -11.07
CA SER A 206 -16.88 -12.00 -11.00
C SER A 206 -17.49 -10.77 -10.32
N ALA A 207 -16.92 -10.34 -9.19
CA ALA A 207 -17.35 -9.12 -8.50
C ALA A 207 -17.19 -7.86 -9.38
N GLN A 208 -16.10 -7.78 -10.14
CA GLN A 208 -15.84 -6.66 -11.06
C GLN A 208 -16.80 -6.58 -12.25
N LYS A 209 -17.48 -7.68 -12.62
CA LYS A 209 -18.56 -7.64 -13.62
C LYS A 209 -19.79 -6.87 -13.11
N GLN A 210 -20.01 -6.86 -11.80
CA GLN A 210 -21.10 -6.11 -11.18
C GLN A 210 -20.68 -4.68 -10.87
N ASN A 211 -19.47 -4.49 -10.34
CA ASN A 211 -18.89 -3.18 -10.08
C ASN A 211 -17.39 -3.20 -10.38
N GLU A 212 -16.99 -2.51 -11.44
CA GLU A 212 -15.60 -2.49 -11.94
C GLU A 212 -14.57 -2.08 -10.88
N LYS A 213 -14.98 -1.25 -9.91
CA LYS A 213 -14.09 -0.74 -8.85
C LYS A 213 -13.86 -1.71 -7.70
N THR A 214 -14.59 -2.82 -7.64
CA THR A 214 -14.44 -3.79 -6.56
C THR A 214 -13.05 -4.44 -6.63
N PHE A 215 -12.29 -4.31 -5.54
CA PHE A 215 -10.91 -4.80 -5.42
C PHE A 215 -9.91 -4.21 -6.45
N GLU A 216 -10.20 -3.03 -7.01
CA GLU A 216 -9.33 -2.38 -7.99
C GLU A 216 -7.94 -2.07 -7.41
N SER A 217 -7.88 -1.58 -6.16
CA SER A 217 -6.62 -1.18 -5.54
C SER A 217 -5.71 -2.38 -5.29
N LEU A 218 -6.29 -3.50 -4.85
CA LEU A 218 -5.58 -4.76 -4.67
C LEU A 218 -4.93 -5.23 -5.98
N VAL A 219 -5.67 -5.22 -7.08
CA VAL A 219 -5.18 -5.60 -8.40
C VAL A 219 -4.07 -4.64 -8.86
N ALA A 220 -4.28 -3.34 -8.72
CA ALA A 220 -3.29 -2.31 -9.06
C ALA A 220 -2.00 -2.44 -8.23
N LEU A 221 -2.11 -2.80 -6.95
CA LEU A 221 -0.96 -3.03 -6.09
C LEU A 221 -0.16 -4.25 -6.54
N VAL A 222 -0.83 -5.36 -6.89
CA VAL A 222 -0.15 -6.55 -7.43
C VAL A 222 0.56 -6.21 -8.75
N ASP A 223 -0.11 -5.48 -9.65
CA ASP A 223 0.49 -5.00 -10.91
C ASP A 223 1.74 -4.13 -10.65
N ARG A 224 1.73 -3.29 -9.61
CA ARG A 224 2.87 -2.43 -9.22
C ARG A 224 4.02 -3.23 -8.60
N TRP A 225 3.72 -4.29 -7.87
CA TRP A 225 4.74 -5.08 -7.16
C TRP A 225 5.36 -6.19 -8.00
N THR A 226 4.70 -6.61 -9.09
CA THR A 226 5.10 -7.75 -9.93
C THR A 226 5.37 -7.35 -11.37
N GLU A 227 6.39 -7.95 -12.00
CA GLU A 227 6.70 -7.73 -13.41
C GLU A 227 5.69 -8.40 -14.35
N GLY A 228 5.14 -9.55 -13.94
CA GLY A 228 4.22 -10.38 -14.72
C GLY A 228 2.75 -9.91 -14.75
N LYS A 229 2.44 -8.77 -14.11
CA LYS A 229 1.08 -8.30 -13.82
C LYS A 229 0.27 -9.31 -12.99
N SER A 230 -0.79 -8.84 -12.36
CA SER A 230 -1.77 -9.63 -11.62
C SER A 230 -2.47 -10.64 -12.52
N LEU A 231 -2.89 -11.77 -11.95
CA LEU A 231 -3.63 -12.78 -12.70
C LEU A 231 -4.98 -12.25 -13.17
N THR A 232 -5.61 -11.38 -12.38
CA THR A 232 -6.86 -10.69 -12.73
C THR A 232 -6.69 -9.87 -14.02
N THR A 233 -5.61 -9.09 -14.14
CA THR A 233 -5.29 -8.30 -15.34
C THR A 233 -4.89 -9.20 -16.51
N SER A 234 -4.05 -10.21 -16.28
CA SER A 234 -3.55 -11.12 -17.32
C SER A 234 -4.66 -12.00 -17.90
N SER A 235 -5.57 -12.48 -17.05
CA SER A 235 -6.76 -13.24 -17.45
C SER A 235 -7.74 -12.42 -18.27
N LYS A 236 -7.99 -11.15 -17.90
CA LYS A 236 -8.80 -10.22 -18.72
C LYS A 236 -8.22 -9.99 -20.12
N LYS A 237 -6.89 -10.07 -20.27
CA LYS A 237 -6.17 -9.87 -21.54
C LYS A 237 -5.95 -11.16 -22.34
N GLY A 238 -6.43 -12.30 -21.85
CA GLY A 238 -6.26 -13.60 -22.51
C GLY A 238 -4.81 -14.06 -22.62
N GLN A 239 -3.93 -13.62 -21.71
CA GLN A 239 -2.54 -14.04 -21.69
C GLN A 239 -2.42 -15.43 -21.03
N ASN A 240 -1.35 -16.18 -21.33
CA ASN A 240 -1.05 -17.40 -20.59
C ASN A 240 -0.50 -17.05 -19.21
N PHE A 241 -1.10 -17.62 -18.16
CA PHE A 241 -0.67 -17.44 -16.77
C PHE A 241 -0.71 -18.76 -16.01
N ASP A 242 0.19 -18.90 -15.04
CA ASP A 242 0.20 -20.02 -14.11
C ASP A 242 -0.85 -19.77 -13.02
N ALA A 243 -2.01 -20.41 -13.13
CA ALA A 243 -3.08 -20.39 -12.13
C ALA A 243 -2.99 -21.62 -11.21
N PHE A 244 -3.54 -21.51 -9.99
CA PHE A 244 -3.74 -22.71 -9.19
C PHE A 244 -4.93 -23.51 -9.74
N GLU A 245 -4.89 -24.82 -9.52
CA GLU A 245 -6.07 -25.66 -9.73
C GLU A 245 -7.23 -25.18 -8.84
N ALA A 246 -8.43 -25.12 -9.42
CA ALA A 246 -9.62 -24.71 -8.70
C ALA A 246 -10.05 -25.77 -7.67
N TYR A 247 -10.55 -25.33 -6.52
CA TYR A 247 -11.14 -26.21 -5.50
C TYR A 247 -12.38 -25.55 -4.88
N PRO A 248 -13.49 -26.29 -4.72
CA PRO A 248 -13.71 -27.69 -5.12
C PRO A 248 -13.73 -27.90 -6.63
N ALA A 249 -13.67 -29.16 -7.07
CA ALA A 249 -13.67 -29.51 -8.48
C ALA A 249 -15.00 -29.14 -9.15
N GLN A 250 -14.99 -28.85 -10.45
CA GLN A 250 -16.19 -28.40 -11.16
C GLN A 250 -17.35 -29.40 -11.06
N GLU A 251 -17.06 -30.71 -11.13
CA GLU A 251 -18.08 -31.76 -10.98
C GLU A 251 -18.79 -31.73 -9.62
N GLU A 252 -18.07 -31.35 -8.56
CA GLU A 252 -18.62 -31.24 -7.22
C GLU A 252 -19.51 -30.00 -7.10
N ILE A 253 -19.09 -28.89 -7.70
CA ILE A 253 -19.89 -27.67 -7.81
C ILE A 253 -21.18 -27.96 -8.59
N ASP A 254 -21.10 -28.66 -9.71
CA ASP A 254 -22.27 -28.98 -10.54
C ASP A 254 -23.27 -29.86 -9.78
N LYS A 255 -22.79 -30.81 -8.96
CA LYS A 255 -23.65 -31.58 -8.04
C LYS A 255 -24.35 -30.68 -7.02
N MET A 256 -23.64 -29.72 -6.42
CA MET A 256 -24.24 -28.76 -5.49
C MET A 256 -25.28 -27.86 -6.17
N MET A 257 -25.04 -27.50 -7.44
CA MET A 257 -25.95 -26.67 -8.25
C MET A 257 -27.21 -27.41 -8.70
N CYS A 258 -27.13 -28.73 -8.90
CA CYS A 258 -28.23 -29.57 -9.41
C CYS A 258 -28.91 -30.44 -8.33
N ALA A 259 -28.64 -30.22 -7.05
CA ALA A 259 -29.11 -31.04 -5.92
C ALA A 259 -30.65 -31.01 -5.65
N GLY A 260 -31.46 -30.55 -6.60
CA GLY A 260 -32.92 -30.61 -6.60
C GLY A 260 -33.53 -31.98 -6.94
N GLY A 261 -32.72 -33.04 -7.10
CA GLY A 261 -33.18 -34.35 -7.60
C GLY A 261 -32.70 -35.57 -6.82
N ALA A 262 -32.89 -35.63 -5.49
CA ALA A 262 -32.90 -36.90 -4.75
C ALA A 262 -33.62 -36.74 -3.39
N PRO A 263 -34.62 -37.59 -3.05
CA PRO A 263 -35.23 -37.60 -1.72
C PRO A 263 -34.37 -38.44 -0.77
N GLY A 264 -33.94 -37.87 0.36
CA GLY A 264 -33.11 -38.58 1.32
C GLY A 264 -33.19 -38.00 2.73
N ALA A 265 -34.12 -38.57 3.51
CA ALA A 265 -34.28 -38.55 4.97
C ALA A 265 -34.78 -37.25 5.66
N PRO A 266 -35.88 -37.31 6.43
CA PRO A 266 -36.26 -36.24 7.35
C PRO A 266 -35.31 -36.19 8.56
N PRO A 267 -35.00 -35.00 9.10
CA PRO A 267 -34.27 -34.90 10.35
C PRO A 267 -35.13 -35.44 11.49
N GLY A 268 -34.54 -36.37 12.26
CA GLY A 268 -35.12 -36.87 13.50
C GLY A 268 -35.45 -35.74 14.45
N ILE A 269 -36.64 -35.83 15.03
CA ILE A 269 -37.14 -35.00 16.12
C ILE A 269 -36.14 -35.10 17.27
N VAL A 270 -35.50 -33.98 17.62
CA VAL A 270 -34.82 -33.84 18.90
C VAL A 270 -35.80 -33.12 19.82
N ASP A 271 -36.35 -33.87 20.77
CA ASP A 271 -37.16 -33.36 21.87
C ASP A 271 -36.40 -32.26 22.61
N LEU A 272 -36.92 -31.03 22.52
CA LEU A 272 -36.61 -29.95 23.44
C LEU A 272 -37.34 -30.23 24.76
N GLN A 273 -36.69 -30.92 25.70
CA GLN A 273 -37.08 -30.81 27.09
C GLN A 273 -36.53 -29.51 27.67
N LEU A 274 -37.48 -28.62 27.96
CA LEU A 274 -37.39 -27.50 28.89
C LEU A 274 -36.61 -27.89 30.15
N VAL A 275 -35.63 -27.07 30.52
CA VAL A 275 -35.26 -26.88 31.92
C VAL A 275 -35.34 -25.39 32.22
N GLU A 276 -36.34 -25.07 33.04
CA GLU A 276 -36.62 -23.77 33.61
C GLU A 276 -35.50 -23.29 34.54
N THR A 277 -35.44 -21.97 34.65
CA THR A 277 -34.86 -21.13 35.70
C THR A 277 -34.80 -21.74 37.11
N VAL A 278 -33.62 -21.65 37.75
CA VAL A 278 -33.38 -20.99 39.06
C VAL A 278 -31.97 -20.40 39.03
#